data_AF-A0A812NIC3-F1
#
_entry.id   AF-A0A812NIC3-F1
#
_cell.length_a   1.000
_cell.length_b   1.000
_cell.length_c   1.000
_cell.angle_alpha   90.00
_cell.angle_beta   90.00
_cell.angle_gamma   90.00
#
_symmetry.space_group_name_H-M   'P 1'
#
loop_
_entity.id
_entity.type
_entity.pdbx_description
1 polymer ?
#
loop_
_entity_poly.entity_id
_entity_poly.type
_entity_poly.pdbx_seq_one_letter_code
_entity_poly.pdbx_strand_id
1 'polypeptide(L)'
;MTLATVMYQNLGVANSVNTDYTALLMWPWVVKPLWSPLVDVLSTQRRWVVAMQAVIAAGLFAVGMAAPTENFLMLTMSGFWLLAIASATHDIAADGFYMASMPERDQAWFVGIRSSFYRLSMIVGSGALVALAGVLNKAAGFSISESWSAVFSGIGVLFVAFAAYHAFALPHPAVRRAVESRTARDVLVEFGRTFSTFFQKPGIGLALAYLLIYRFSEAQLVKMKPLFLLDPRDKGGLGLSNEQLGLLDGTIGVTLLTLGGIVGGIIVARDGLRRWFFPMALAINLPNAAYAWLAFTQPESIWPIATAIGIEQFGYGFGFAGYMLYMLQLSRGEHQTAHYALCTGFMALGMMIPMKYSGALQEWLGYEKFFLWVLAAIVPSLIITLLAPLREEPQEPTDEPTDLRERLAQLLMVRIGSNLPPILRVHEDEGRVVQLLGDCPVGGLLLFNGSWPETRETLQRLQSQCRHRLLVASDIERGAGQQVAGLTLFPHQRAFVDLEDSDDAIGDFCRTTASEAHAAGIDVTFGPVADVNSDPRNPIIATRAFGRDPQRAAELVAAYVRACETEGLMTTAKHFPGHGDTHQDSHDATPRVEASAEELRQRELVPFQAAIDAGVSLLMTAH
;
A
#
# COMPACT_ATOMS: atom_id res chain seq x y z
N MET A 1 25.16 2.03 -5.38
CA MET A 1 25.18 2.95 -6.54
C MET A 1 25.79 4.31 -6.20
N THR A 2 25.31 5.03 -5.19
CA THR A 2 25.91 6.32 -4.75
C THR A 2 27.38 6.19 -4.38
N LEU A 3 27.74 5.16 -3.60
CA LEU A 3 29.15 4.86 -3.27
C LEU A 3 30.04 4.69 -4.51
N ALA A 4 29.55 4.02 -5.55
CA ALA A 4 30.31 3.83 -6.79
C ALA A 4 30.57 5.19 -7.48
N THR A 5 29.57 6.08 -7.50
CA THR A 5 29.71 7.42 -8.07
C THR A 5 30.75 8.26 -7.34
N VAL A 6 30.72 8.25 -6.01
CA VAL A 6 31.71 8.96 -5.18
C VAL A 6 33.11 8.34 -5.34
N MET A 7 33.22 7.01 -5.34
CA MET A 7 34.48 6.31 -5.55
C MET A 7 35.11 6.68 -6.89
N TYR A 8 34.35 6.60 -7.98
CA TYR A 8 34.86 6.95 -9.31
C TYR A 8 35.27 8.41 -9.41
N GLN A 9 34.56 9.32 -8.74
CA GLN A 9 34.99 10.72 -8.67
C GLN A 9 36.32 10.87 -7.95
N ASN A 10 36.46 10.24 -6.78
CA ASN A 10 37.70 10.26 -6.01
C ASN A 10 38.88 9.64 -6.76
N LEU A 11 38.62 8.67 -7.65
CA LEU A 11 39.62 8.04 -8.52
C LEU A 11 39.86 8.80 -9.84
N GLY A 12 39.24 9.98 -10.02
CA GLY A 12 39.49 10.85 -11.16
C GLY A 12 38.79 10.44 -12.46
N VAL A 13 37.75 9.61 -12.39
CA VAL A 13 36.93 9.25 -13.56
C VAL A 13 36.10 10.46 -13.99
N ALA A 14 36.07 10.77 -15.28
CA ALA A 14 35.27 11.86 -15.84
C ALA A 14 33.76 11.73 -15.52
N ASN A 15 33.07 12.86 -15.35
CA ASN A 15 31.67 12.91 -14.92
C ASN A 15 30.73 12.21 -15.91
N SER A 16 30.97 12.35 -17.22
CA SER A 16 30.23 11.65 -18.28
C SER A 16 30.36 10.13 -18.16
N VAL A 17 31.59 9.63 -18.03
CA VAL A 17 31.88 8.20 -17.86
C VAL A 17 31.29 7.67 -16.55
N ASN A 18 31.47 8.40 -15.45
CA ASN A 18 30.99 8.01 -14.12
C ASN A 18 29.46 7.85 -14.12
N THR A 19 28.73 8.82 -14.66
CA THR A 19 27.27 8.77 -14.67
C THR A 19 26.69 7.77 -15.65
N ASP A 20 27.31 7.60 -16.82
CA ASP A 20 26.89 6.61 -17.81
C ASP A 20 26.88 5.20 -17.18
N TYR A 21 28.02 4.80 -16.61
CA TYR A 21 28.16 3.46 -16.04
C TYR A 21 27.41 3.29 -14.71
N THR A 22 27.47 4.27 -13.80
CA THR A 22 26.83 4.10 -12.48
C THR A 22 25.32 4.25 -12.50
N ALA A 23 24.73 4.86 -13.55
CA ALA A 23 23.29 4.85 -13.77
C ALA A 23 22.80 3.48 -14.23
N LEU A 24 23.56 2.80 -15.11
CA LEU A 24 23.22 1.46 -15.61
C LEU A 24 23.16 0.39 -14.51
N LEU A 25 23.78 0.62 -13.35
CA LEU A 25 23.61 -0.23 -12.17
C LEU A 25 22.15 -0.29 -11.66
N MET A 26 21.26 0.62 -12.11
CA MET A 26 19.82 0.52 -11.85
C MET A 26 19.10 -0.45 -12.77
N TRP A 27 19.71 -0.89 -13.87
CA TRP A 27 19.06 -1.75 -14.85
C TRP A 27 18.45 -3.01 -14.21
N PRO A 28 19.13 -3.73 -13.29
CA PRO A 28 18.50 -4.86 -12.63
C PRO A 28 17.21 -4.50 -11.87
N TRP A 29 17.12 -3.31 -11.29
CA TRP A 29 15.90 -2.84 -10.63
C TRP A 29 14.77 -2.49 -11.61
N VAL A 30 15.11 -2.09 -12.84
CA VAL A 30 14.12 -1.84 -13.91
C VAL A 30 13.47 -3.15 -14.34
N VAL A 31 14.29 -4.17 -14.59
CA VAL A 31 13.83 -5.43 -15.17
C VAL A 31 13.48 -6.51 -14.13
N LYS A 32 13.71 -6.26 -12.83
CA LYS A 32 13.38 -7.21 -11.74
C LYS A 32 11.96 -7.80 -11.80
N PRO A 33 10.91 -7.07 -12.22
CA PRO A 33 9.57 -7.66 -12.30
C PRO A 33 9.53 -8.88 -13.23
N LEU A 34 10.38 -8.95 -14.26
CA LEU A 34 10.38 -10.01 -15.27
C LEU A 34 10.88 -11.36 -14.76
N TRP A 35 11.80 -11.40 -13.78
CA TRP A 35 12.28 -12.65 -13.18
C TRP A 35 11.80 -12.87 -11.75
N SER A 36 11.12 -11.89 -11.14
CA SER A 36 10.55 -12.06 -9.81
C SER A 36 9.71 -13.35 -9.63
N PRO A 37 8.87 -13.78 -10.61
CA PRO A 37 8.11 -15.02 -10.45
C PRO A 37 8.99 -16.27 -10.48
N LEU A 38 10.15 -16.21 -11.14
CA LEU A 38 11.08 -17.34 -11.20
C LEU A 38 11.82 -17.54 -9.88
N VAL A 39 12.03 -16.47 -9.10
CA VAL A 39 12.69 -16.55 -7.79
C VAL A 39 11.91 -17.50 -6.87
N ASP A 40 10.58 -17.39 -6.84
CA ASP A 40 9.71 -18.22 -6.01
C ASP A 40 9.66 -19.70 -6.46
N VAL A 41 9.86 -19.97 -7.75
CA VAL A 41 9.83 -21.33 -8.32
C VAL A 41 11.16 -22.07 -8.14
N LEU A 42 12.28 -21.36 -8.33
CA LEU A 42 13.60 -21.99 -8.43
C LEU A 42 14.17 -22.42 -7.07
N SER A 43 13.81 -21.72 -5.98
CA SER A 43 14.28 -22.04 -4.63
C SER A 43 13.42 -21.33 -3.59
N THR A 44 13.60 -21.70 -2.32
CA THR A 44 12.91 -21.03 -1.19
C THR A 44 13.45 -19.62 -0.98
N GLN A 45 12.60 -18.68 -0.56
CA GLN A 45 13.02 -17.30 -0.29
C GLN A 45 14.19 -17.22 0.71
N ARG A 46 14.17 -18.03 1.79
CA ARG A 46 15.27 -18.11 2.77
C ARG A 46 16.62 -18.44 2.13
N ARG A 47 16.66 -19.42 1.22
CA ARG A 47 17.89 -19.80 0.49
C ARG A 47 18.36 -18.67 -0.41
N TRP A 48 17.44 -18.01 -1.13
CA TRP A 48 17.78 -16.85 -1.96
C TRP A 48 18.35 -15.69 -1.13
N VAL A 49 17.76 -15.37 0.01
CA VAL A 49 18.27 -14.32 0.93
C VAL A 49 19.72 -14.60 1.31
N VAL A 50 20.02 -15.79 1.84
CA VAL A 50 21.38 -16.15 2.28
C VAL A 50 22.35 -16.25 1.11
N ALA A 51 21.94 -16.87 0.00
CA ALA A 51 22.79 -17.03 -1.18
C ALA A 51 23.15 -15.66 -1.81
N MET A 52 22.17 -14.76 -1.94
CA MET A 52 22.44 -13.43 -2.49
C MET A 52 23.29 -12.58 -1.54
N GLN A 53 23.16 -12.72 -0.22
CA GLN A 53 24.09 -12.07 0.74
C GLN A 53 25.54 -12.54 0.54
N ALA A 54 25.75 -13.83 0.30
CA ALA A 54 27.08 -14.37 -0.01
C ALA A 54 27.61 -13.87 -1.37
N VAL A 55 26.77 -13.79 -2.41
CA VAL A 55 27.16 -13.22 -3.71
C VAL A 55 27.49 -11.74 -3.61
N ILE A 56 26.71 -10.97 -2.83
CA ILE A 56 26.98 -9.55 -2.55
C ILE A 56 28.33 -9.42 -1.83
N ALA A 57 28.60 -10.23 -0.80
CA ALA A 57 29.88 -10.24 -0.11
C ALA A 57 31.05 -10.52 -1.07
N ALA A 58 30.94 -11.56 -1.89
CA ALA A 58 31.97 -11.94 -2.86
C ALA A 58 32.24 -10.80 -3.87
N GLY A 59 31.19 -10.17 -4.40
CA GLY A 59 31.37 -9.05 -5.32
C GLY A 59 31.90 -7.79 -4.63
N LEU A 60 31.58 -7.54 -3.35
CA LEU A 60 32.17 -6.44 -2.57
C LEU A 60 33.67 -6.65 -2.35
N PHE A 61 34.10 -7.87 -2.05
CA PHE A 61 35.52 -8.21 -1.99
C PHE A 61 36.19 -8.06 -3.36
N ALA A 62 35.54 -8.50 -4.44
CA ALA A 62 36.07 -8.34 -5.79
C ALA A 62 36.24 -6.85 -6.15
N VAL A 63 35.28 -6.00 -5.82
CA VAL A 63 35.39 -4.54 -5.97
C VAL A 63 36.54 -3.99 -5.13
N GLY A 64 36.65 -4.41 -3.87
CA GLY A 64 37.72 -3.99 -2.97
C GLY A 64 39.11 -4.34 -3.52
N MET A 65 39.30 -5.56 -4.01
CA MET A 65 40.56 -6.02 -4.59
C MET A 65 40.86 -5.35 -5.95
N ALA A 66 39.82 -5.00 -6.71
CA ALA A 66 39.96 -4.36 -8.01
C ALA A 66 40.23 -2.85 -7.92
N ALA A 67 39.79 -2.17 -6.86
CA ALA A 67 39.94 -0.72 -6.70
C ALA A 67 41.38 -0.18 -6.87
N PRO A 68 42.45 -0.84 -6.36
CA PRO A 68 43.82 -0.38 -6.54
C PRO A 68 44.49 -0.82 -7.86
N THR A 69 43.80 -1.55 -8.73
CA THR A 69 44.38 -2.07 -9.98
C THR A 69 44.38 -1.04 -11.11
N GLU A 70 45.21 -1.24 -12.13
CA GLU A 70 45.24 -0.36 -13.31
C GLU A 70 43.91 -0.40 -14.11
N ASN A 71 43.26 -1.56 -14.15
CA ASN A 71 41.97 -1.76 -14.83
C ASN A 71 40.77 -1.59 -13.88
N PHE A 72 40.90 -0.76 -12.83
CA PHE A 72 39.92 -0.66 -11.75
C PHE A 72 38.50 -0.38 -12.28
N LEU A 73 38.34 0.50 -13.28
CA LEU A 73 37.02 0.88 -13.77
C LEU A 73 36.25 -0.33 -14.31
N MET A 74 36.86 -1.11 -15.21
CA MET A 74 36.23 -2.29 -15.79
C MET A 74 35.93 -3.35 -14.72
N LEU A 75 36.91 -3.67 -13.88
CA LEU A 75 36.80 -4.75 -12.89
C LEU A 75 35.79 -4.42 -11.78
N THR A 76 35.85 -3.20 -11.23
CA THR A 76 34.89 -2.74 -10.21
C THR A 76 33.49 -2.62 -10.79
N MET A 77 33.33 -2.19 -12.06
CA MET A 77 32.03 -2.12 -12.71
C MET A 77 31.40 -3.49 -12.90
N SER A 78 32.18 -4.50 -13.32
CA SER A 78 31.72 -5.89 -13.38
C SER A 78 31.28 -6.39 -12.00
N GLY A 79 32.04 -6.09 -10.95
CA GLY A 79 31.66 -6.38 -9.57
C GLY A 79 30.36 -5.70 -9.16
N PHE A 80 30.20 -4.40 -9.44
CA PHE A 80 28.97 -3.67 -9.12
C PHE A 80 27.74 -4.17 -9.89
N TRP A 81 27.91 -4.65 -11.12
CA TRP A 81 26.84 -5.28 -11.89
C TRP A 81 26.35 -6.58 -11.25
N LEU A 82 27.27 -7.44 -10.82
CA LEU A 82 26.94 -8.65 -10.07
C LEU A 82 26.21 -8.30 -8.77
N LEU A 83 26.68 -7.27 -8.05
CA LEU A 83 26.03 -6.75 -6.85
C LEU A 83 24.61 -6.25 -7.13
N ALA A 84 24.41 -5.52 -8.23
CA ALA A 84 23.10 -4.95 -8.56
C ALA A 84 22.08 -6.06 -8.87
N ILE A 85 22.47 -7.09 -9.61
CA ILE A 85 21.63 -8.27 -9.88
C ILE A 85 21.35 -9.04 -8.58
N ALA A 86 22.38 -9.33 -7.79
CA ALA A 86 22.23 -10.04 -6.53
C ALA A 86 21.35 -9.26 -5.53
N SER A 87 21.50 -7.94 -5.47
CA SER A 87 20.69 -7.06 -4.63
C SER A 87 19.22 -7.04 -5.06
N ALA A 88 18.93 -7.00 -6.37
CA ALA A 88 17.55 -7.03 -6.85
C ALA A 88 16.87 -8.38 -6.58
N THR A 89 17.59 -9.50 -6.73
CA THR A 89 17.09 -10.84 -6.38
C THR A 89 16.94 -11.01 -4.87
N HIS A 90 17.87 -10.48 -4.07
CA HIS A 90 17.76 -10.46 -2.61
C HIS A 90 16.52 -9.69 -2.15
N ASP A 91 16.24 -8.52 -2.75
CA ASP A 91 15.08 -7.69 -2.45
C ASP A 91 13.77 -8.46 -2.66
N ILE A 92 13.61 -9.12 -3.82
CA ILE A 92 12.46 -9.98 -4.13
C ILE A 92 12.30 -11.09 -3.08
N ALA A 93 13.39 -11.80 -2.76
CA ALA A 93 13.34 -12.90 -1.82
C ALA A 93 13.06 -12.44 -0.38
N ALA A 94 13.65 -11.33 0.07
CA ALA A 94 13.43 -10.79 1.40
C ALA A 94 11.98 -10.32 1.59
N ASP A 95 11.41 -9.66 0.59
CA ASP A 95 10.01 -9.23 0.61
C ASP A 95 9.06 -10.43 0.56
N GLY A 96 9.32 -11.43 -0.29
CA GLY A 96 8.54 -12.67 -0.32
C GLY A 96 8.61 -13.43 1.01
N PHE A 97 9.79 -13.49 1.64
CA PHE A 97 9.97 -14.12 2.94
C PHE A 97 9.21 -13.38 4.05
N TYR A 98 9.24 -12.05 4.03
CA TYR A 98 8.51 -11.19 4.95
C TYR A 98 7.00 -11.45 4.89
N MET A 99 6.43 -11.45 3.69
CA MET A 99 5.00 -11.71 3.47
C MET A 99 4.59 -13.13 3.87
N ALA A 100 5.45 -14.13 3.63
CA ALA A 100 5.15 -15.52 3.91
C ALA A 100 5.27 -15.91 5.40
N SER A 101 6.04 -15.16 6.18
CA SER A 101 6.41 -15.54 7.56
C SER A 101 5.58 -14.82 8.63
N MET A 102 4.71 -13.88 8.26
CA MET A 102 4.07 -12.94 9.19
C MET A 102 2.55 -12.83 8.94
N PRO A 103 1.71 -12.91 10.00
CA PRO A 103 0.27 -12.64 9.88
C PRO A 103 0.02 -11.22 9.37
N GLU A 104 -1.01 -11.04 8.52
CA GLU A 104 -1.33 -9.74 7.90
C GLU A 104 -1.52 -8.61 8.91
N ARG A 105 -2.12 -8.91 10.07
CA ARG A 105 -2.31 -7.95 11.18
C ARG A 105 -0.99 -7.35 11.68
N ASP A 106 0.08 -8.15 11.71
CA ASP A 106 1.38 -7.72 12.23
C ASP A 106 2.24 -7.04 11.16
N GLN A 107 1.96 -7.29 9.88
CA GLN A 107 2.72 -6.72 8.78
C GLN A 107 2.69 -5.17 8.79
N ALA A 108 1.59 -4.55 9.21
CA ALA A 108 1.51 -3.08 9.27
C ALA A 108 2.55 -2.46 10.22
N TRP A 109 2.78 -3.06 11.40
CA TRP A 109 3.76 -2.58 12.37
C TRP A 109 5.20 -2.74 11.84
N PHE A 110 5.52 -3.90 11.29
CA PHE A 110 6.87 -4.20 10.82
C PHE A 110 7.25 -3.48 9.53
N VAL A 111 6.28 -3.02 8.73
CA VAL A 111 6.55 -2.08 7.62
C VAL A 111 7.23 -0.80 8.10
N GLY A 112 6.82 -0.27 9.26
CA GLY A 112 7.46 0.90 9.88
C GLY A 112 8.91 0.64 10.31
N ILE A 113 9.16 -0.52 10.91
CA ILE A 113 10.51 -0.96 11.30
C ILE A 113 11.41 -1.12 10.06
N ARG A 114 10.94 -1.84 9.04
CA ARG A 114 11.68 -2.05 7.77
C ARG A 114 12.06 -0.71 7.13
N SER A 115 11.11 0.22 7.09
CA SER A 115 11.33 1.57 6.54
C SER A 115 12.37 2.34 7.35
N SER A 116 12.41 2.17 8.67
CA SER A 116 13.41 2.79 9.55
C SER A 116 14.82 2.24 9.29
N PHE A 117 14.96 0.92 9.13
CA PHE A 117 16.23 0.29 8.77
C PHE A 117 16.71 0.71 7.37
N TYR A 118 15.80 0.88 6.42
CA TYR A 118 16.12 1.42 5.10
C TYR A 118 16.70 2.85 5.19
N ARG A 119 16.15 3.69 6.08
CA ARG A 119 16.70 5.04 6.32
C ARG A 119 18.07 4.99 6.99
N LEU A 120 18.23 4.12 7.99
CA LEU A 120 19.52 3.92 8.65
C LEU A 120 20.59 3.43 7.65
N SER A 121 20.23 2.53 6.73
CA SER A 121 21.16 2.05 5.70
C SER A 121 21.55 3.16 4.73
N MET A 122 20.67 4.11 4.42
CA MET A 122 21.03 5.30 3.64
C MET A 122 22.01 6.22 4.39
N ILE A 123 21.86 6.41 5.70
CA ILE A 123 22.80 7.20 6.52
C ILE A 123 24.19 6.55 6.51
N VAL A 124 24.25 5.22 6.69
CA VAL A 124 25.52 4.48 6.67
C VAL A 124 26.12 4.46 5.26
N GLY A 125 25.30 4.14 4.27
CA GLY A 125 25.68 3.98 2.86
C GLY A 125 26.15 5.27 2.19
N SER A 126 25.38 6.34 2.34
CA SER A 126 25.65 7.63 1.69
C SER A 126 26.44 8.58 2.58
N GLY A 127 26.55 8.30 3.88
CA GLY A 127 27.23 9.12 4.87
C GLY A 127 28.47 8.48 5.44
N ALA A 128 28.28 7.56 6.38
CA ALA A 128 29.36 7.01 7.20
C ALA A 128 30.47 6.34 6.38
N LEU A 129 30.11 5.57 5.34
CA LEU A 129 31.09 4.87 4.50
C LEU A 129 31.87 5.83 3.59
N VAL A 130 31.23 6.91 3.12
CA VAL A 130 31.92 7.96 2.36
C VAL A 130 32.90 8.72 3.26
N ALA A 131 32.45 9.11 4.46
CA ALA A 131 33.31 9.77 5.45
C ALA A 131 34.48 8.87 5.86
N LEU A 132 34.25 7.56 6.05
CA LEU A 132 35.30 6.59 6.36
C LEU A 132 36.37 6.53 5.26
N ALA A 133 35.99 6.55 3.98
CA ALA A 133 36.95 6.62 2.88
C ALA A 133 37.84 7.88 2.97
N GLY A 134 37.26 9.02 3.34
CA GLY A 134 38.01 10.27 3.57
C GLY A 134 38.97 10.19 4.76
N VAL A 135 38.51 9.65 5.89
CA VAL A 135 39.31 9.50 7.11
C VAL A 135 40.49 8.54 6.88
N LEU A 136 40.28 7.42 6.19
CA LEU A 136 41.36 6.49 5.85
C LEU A 136 42.42 7.17 4.98
N ASN A 137 41.99 7.98 4.01
CA ASN A 137 42.92 8.69 3.14
C ASN A 137 43.75 9.75 3.88
N LYS A 138 43.12 10.56 4.75
CA LYS A 138 43.81 11.65 5.45
C LYS A 138 44.54 11.24 6.72
N ALA A 139 43.91 10.44 7.58
CA ALA A 139 44.39 10.15 8.92
C ALA A 139 45.21 8.85 8.99
N ALA A 140 44.84 7.83 8.20
CA ALA A 140 45.58 6.56 8.15
C ALA A 140 46.68 6.54 7.07
N GLY A 141 46.76 7.58 6.22
CA GLY A 141 47.77 7.72 5.18
C GLY A 141 47.58 6.76 3.99
N PHE A 142 46.40 6.17 3.84
CA PHE A 142 46.10 5.27 2.72
C PHE A 142 45.98 6.08 1.43
N SER A 143 46.40 5.53 0.30
CA SER A 143 46.00 6.08 -0.99
C SER A 143 44.47 6.06 -1.12
N ILE A 144 43.93 6.86 -2.03
CA ILE A 144 42.48 6.95 -2.22
C ILE A 144 41.88 5.61 -2.68
N SER A 145 42.61 4.85 -3.51
CA SER A 145 42.20 3.52 -3.97
C SER A 145 42.26 2.48 -2.85
N GLU A 146 43.29 2.50 -1.99
CA GLU A 146 43.36 1.65 -0.80
C GLU A 146 42.26 1.96 0.22
N SER A 147 41.90 3.24 0.36
CA SER A 147 40.81 3.67 1.23
C SER A 147 39.48 3.07 0.77
N TRP A 148 39.17 3.16 -0.52
CA TRP A 148 37.97 2.53 -1.09
C TRP A 148 38.04 0.99 -1.05
N SER A 149 39.22 0.41 -1.26
CA SER A 149 39.46 -1.03 -1.12
C SER A 149 39.08 -1.52 0.28
N ALA A 150 39.55 -0.83 1.32
CA ALA A 150 39.25 -1.14 2.71
C ALA A 150 37.76 -0.98 3.04
N VAL A 151 37.12 0.09 2.54
CA VAL A 151 35.67 0.32 2.72
C VAL A 151 34.85 -0.82 2.13
N PHE A 152 35.07 -1.18 0.86
CA PHE A 152 34.30 -2.26 0.21
C PHE A 152 34.59 -3.62 0.84
N SER A 153 35.85 -3.90 1.20
CA SER A 153 36.21 -5.15 1.89
C SER A 153 35.56 -5.25 3.26
N GLY A 154 35.51 -4.15 4.03
CA GLY A 154 34.83 -4.10 5.33
C GLY A 154 33.33 -4.37 5.22
N ILE A 155 32.66 -3.80 4.21
CA ILE A 155 31.25 -4.11 3.93
C ILE A 155 31.10 -5.58 3.50
N GLY A 156 32.05 -6.12 2.72
CA GLY A 156 32.08 -7.54 2.36
C GLY A 156 32.08 -8.45 3.59
N VAL A 157 32.94 -8.17 4.58
CA VAL A 157 32.97 -8.90 5.87
C VAL A 157 31.64 -8.80 6.59
N LEU A 158 31.02 -7.63 6.62
CA LEU A 158 29.72 -7.44 7.24
C LEU A 158 28.63 -8.29 6.56
N PHE A 159 28.63 -8.38 5.23
CA PHE A 159 27.69 -9.23 4.50
C PHE A 159 27.95 -10.73 4.69
N VAL A 160 29.21 -11.15 4.89
CA VAL A 160 29.51 -12.53 5.33
C VAL A 160 28.90 -12.80 6.70
N ALA A 161 29.05 -11.87 7.65
CA ALA A 161 28.45 -11.98 8.97
C ALA A 161 26.92 -12.03 8.91
N PHE A 162 26.28 -11.22 8.07
CA PHE A 162 24.84 -11.28 7.83
C PHE A 162 24.40 -12.59 7.18
N ALA A 163 25.11 -13.08 6.17
CA ALA A 163 24.83 -14.37 5.55
C ALA A 163 24.91 -15.52 6.56
N ALA A 164 25.96 -15.53 7.38
CA ALA A 164 26.11 -16.50 8.46
C ALA A 164 24.97 -16.38 9.48
N TYR A 165 24.71 -15.18 10.01
CA TYR A 165 23.64 -14.94 10.97
C TYR A 165 22.28 -15.41 10.43
N HIS A 166 21.89 -14.98 9.23
CA HIS A 166 20.61 -15.35 8.62
C HIS A 166 20.54 -16.83 8.23
N ALA A 167 21.67 -17.49 7.92
CA ALA A 167 21.71 -18.93 7.70
C ALA A 167 21.31 -19.73 8.94
N PHE A 168 21.48 -19.19 10.15
CA PHE A 168 21.07 -19.82 11.41
C PHE A 168 19.78 -19.24 11.98
N ALA A 169 19.60 -17.92 11.95
CA ALA A 169 18.54 -17.22 12.65
C ALA A 169 17.22 -17.13 11.87
N LEU A 170 17.24 -17.22 10.52
CA LEU A 170 15.99 -17.13 9.75
C LEU A 170 15.11 -18.37 10.01
N PRO A 171 13.84 -18.18 10.43
CA PRO A 171 12.93 -19.28 10.72
C PRO A 171 12.63 -20.09 9.47
N HIS A 172 12.22 -21.34 9.68
CA HIS A 172 11.70 -22.22 8.63
C HIS A 172 10.17 -22.09 8.66
N PRO A 173 9.54 -21.46 7.65
CA PRO A 173 8.09 -21.31 7.65
C PRO A 173 7.42 -22.70 7.70
N ALA A 174 6.60 -22.94 8.73
CA ALA A 174 5.95 -24.23 8.98
C ALA A 174 4.91 -24.58 7.89
N VAL A 175 4.37 -23.57 7.22
CA VAL A 175 3.43 -23.72 6.11
C VAL A 175 4.22 -23.62 4.82
N ARG A 176 4.71 -24.75 4.31
CA ARG A 176 4.72 -24.90 2.85
C ARG A 176 3.26 -24.80 2.45
N ARG A 177 2.79 -23.63 1.97
CA ARG A 177 1.64 -23.68 1.06
C ARG A 177 2.05 -24.74 0.03
N ALA A 178 1.28 -25.82 -0.06
CA ALA A 178 1.49 -26.80 -1.10
C ALA A 178 1.40 -25.99 -2.40
N VAL A 179 2.56 -25.61 -2.92
CA VAL A 179 2.66 -25.22 -4.30
C VAL A 179 2.35 -26.54 -4.98
N GLU A 180 1.06 -26.76 -5.30
CA GLU A 180 0.69 -27.61 -6.41
C GLU A 180 1.76 -27.39 -7.46
N SER A 181 2.37 -28.45 -7.97
CA SER A 181 3.55 -28.39 -8.82
C SER A 181 3.31 -27.53 -10.07
N ARG A 182 3.37 -26.21 -9.93
CA ARG A 182 3.24 -25.23 -10.99
C ARG A 182 4.54 -25.28 -11.74
N THR A 183 4.48 -25.62 -13.01
CA THR A 183 5.66 -25.60 -13.84
C THR A 183 6.10 -24.14 -14.04
N ALA A 184 7.37 -23.91 -14.36
CA ALA A 184 7.85 -22.56 -14.68
C ALA A 184 7.03 -21.92 -15.83
N ARG A 185 6.45 -22.75 -16.72
CA ARG A 185 5.56 -22.31 -17.79
C ARG A 185 4.25 -21.74 -17.26
N ASP A 186 3.63 -22.39 -16.29
CA ASP A 186 2.33 -21.94 -15.73
C ASP A 186 2.48 -20.58 -15.05
N VAL A 187 3.57 -20.42 -14.28
CA VAL A 187 3.90 -19.16 -13.61
C VAL A 187 4.20 -18.04 -14.63
N LEU A 188 4.92 -18.35 -15.72
CA LEU A 188 5.17 -17.37 -16.79
C LEU A 188 3.88 -16.95 -17.52
N VAL A 189 2.93 -17.87 -17.73
CA VAL A 189 1.63 -17.58 -18.35
C VAL A 189 0.77 -16.70 -17.43
N GLU A 190 0.71 -17.04 -16.14
CA GLU A 190 -0.01 -16.25 -15.13
C GLU A 190 0.60 -14.86 -14.96
N PHE A 191 1.94 -14.77 -14.96
CA PHE A 191 2.65 -13.49 -14.99
C PHE A 191 2.31 -12.71 -16.27
N GLY A 192 2.29 -13.34 -17.44
CA GLY A 192 1.92 -12.69 -18.70
C GLY A 192 0.50 -12.12 -18.68
N ARG A 193 -0.45 -12.84 -18.08
CA ARG A 193 -1.82 -12.36 -17.87
C ARG A 193 -1.83 -11.16 -16.92
N THR A 194 -1.19 -11.28 -15.76
CA THR A 194 -1.06 -10.21 -14.76
C THR A 194 -0.43 -8.95 -15.35
N PHE A 195 0.64 -9.13 -16.13
CA PHE A 195 1.33 -8.06 -16.85
C PHE A 195 0.38 -7.37 -17.83
N SER A 196 -0.37 -8.13 -18.62
CA SER A 196 -1.34 -7.55 -19.58
C SER A 196 -2.42 -6.71 -18.89
N THR A 197 -2.97 -7.17 -17.75
CA THR A 197 -4.00 -6.41 -17.01
C THR A 197 -3.53 -5.04 -16.54
N PHE A 198 -2.23 -4.86 -16.27
CA PHE A 198 -1.67 -3.57 -15.91
C PHE A 198 -1.81 -2.53 -17.04
N PHE A 199 -1.55 -2.96 -18.29
CA PHE A 199 -1.66 -2.11 -19.48
C PHE A 199 -3.08 -1.91 -20.00
N GLN A 200 -4.06 -2.58 -19.40
CA GLN A 200 -5.48 -2.42 -19.76
C GLN A 200 -6.20 -1.37 -18.90
N LYS A 201 -5.53 -0.78 -17.91
CA LYS A 201 -6.13 0.24 -17.04
C LYS A 201 -6.48 1.52 -17.81
N PRO A 202 -7.63 2.16 -17.51
CA PRO A 202 -7.99 3.43 -18.16
C PRO A 202 -6.97 4.51 -17.82
N GLY A 203 -6.55 5.29 -18.83
CA GLY A 203 -5.55 6.36 -18.64
C GLY A 203 -4.11 5.88 -18.44
N ILE A 204 -3.82 4.59 -18.64
CA ILE A 204 -2.47 4.02 -18.38
C ILE A 204 -1.35 4.73 -19.13
N GLY A 205 -1.58 5.24 -20.35
CA GLY A 205 -0.56 5.99 -21.09
C GLY A 205 -0.08 7.23 -20.35
N LEU A 206 -1.00 8.01 -19.77
CA LEU A 206 -0.66 9.18 -18.95
C LEU A 206 -0.05 8.78 -17.61
N ALA A 207 -0.52 7.67 -17.01
CA ALA A 207 0.07 7.15 -15.79
C ALA A 207 1.52 6.70 -16.00
N LEU A 208 1.82 5.97 -17.10
CA LEU A 208 3.18 5.58 -17.47
C LEU A 208 4.07 6.78 -17.75
N ALA A 209 3.56 7.78 -18.49
CA ALA A 209 4.27 9.02 -18.71
C ALA A 209 4.58 9.74 -17.38
N TYR A 210 3.63 9.77 -16.45
CA TYR A 210 3.86 10.29 -15.10
C TYR A 210 4.95 9.50 -14.37
N LEU A 211 4.89 8.17 -14.37
CA LEU A 211 5.92 7.33 -13.74
C LEU A 211 7.32 7.59 -14.30
N LEU A 212 7.43 7.84 -15.61
CA LEU A 212 8.70 8.08 -16.29
C LEU A 212 9.23 9.52 -16.14
N ILE A 213 8.34 10.52 -16.11
CA ILE A 213 8.70 11.95 -16.26
C ILE A 213 8.58 12.74 -14.95
N TYR A 214 7.79 12.29 -13.98
CA TYR A 214 7.58 13.02 -12.72
C TYR A 214 8.89 13.40 -12.01
N ARG A 215 9.91 12.53 -12.10
CA ARG A 215 11.22 12.72 -11.49
C ARG A 215 12.31 13.12 -12.49
N PHE A 216 11.95 13.65 -13.65
CA PHE A 216 12.89 13.88 -14.75
C PHE A 216 14.00 14.89 -14.41
N SER A 217 13.65 16.03 -13.78
CA SER A 217 14.65 17.01 -13.32
C SER A 217 15.56 16.40 -12.24
N GLU A 218 14.93 15.71 -11.30
CA GLU A 218 15.59 15.10 -10.14
C GLU A 218 16.54 13.98 -10.54
N ALA A 219 16.14 13.15 -11.50
CA ALA A 219 16.99 12.11 -12.07
C ALA A 219 18.30 12.67 -12.63
N GLN A 220 18.29 13.88 -13.21
CA GLN A 220 19.52 14.51 -13.70
C GLN A 220 20.37 15.06 -12.55
N LEU A 221 19.74 15.51 -11.47
CA LEU A 221 20.43 16.07 -10.31
C LEU A 221 21.10 15.00 -9.44
N VAL A 222 20.44 13.87 -9.16
CA VAL A 222 20.88 12.85 -8.18
C VAL A 222 22.33 12.43 -8.32
N LYS A 223 22.81 12.23 -9.56
CA LYS A 223 24.20 11.86 -9.80
C LYS A 223 25.13 13.07 -9.86
N MET A 224 24.67 14.20 -10.38
CA MET A 224 25.49 15.40 -10.49
C MET A 224 25.75 16.08 -9.16
N LYS A 225 24.81 16.00 -8.21
CA LYS A 225 24.92 16.59 -6.88
C LYS A 225 26.22 16.17 -6.15
N PRO A 226 26.51 14.89 -5.89
CA PRO A 226 27.73 14.51 -5.20
C PRO A 226 28.99 14.87 -6.00
N LEU A 227 28.93 14.86 -7.34
CA LEU A 227 30.08 15.26 -8.18
C LEU A 227 30.35 16.76 -8.04
N PHE A 228 29.32 17.60 -8.14
CA PHE A 228 29.39 19.04 -7.96
C PHE A 228 29.92 19.44 -6.58
N LEU A 229 29.47 18.74 -5.53
CA LEU A 229 29.92 18.99 -4.16
C LEU A 229 31.41 18.66 -3.98
N LEU A 230 31.90 17.60 -4.62
CA LEU A 230 33.31 17.16 -4.51
C LEU A 230 34.25 17.88 -5.48
N ASP A 231 33.78 18.24 -6.66
CA ASP A 231 34.65 18.77 -7.70
C ASP A 231 35.35 20.05 -7.25
N PRO A 232 36.62 20.25 -7.64
CA PRO A 232 37.36 21.46 -7.33
C PRO A 232 36.63 22.73 -7.81
N ARG A 233 36.85 23.84 -7.09
CA ARG A 233 36.19 25.12 -7.35
C ARG A 233 36.56 25.73 -8.70
N ASP A 234 37.79 25.50 -9.17
CA ASP A 234 38.26 25.88 -10.50
C ASP A 234 37.54 25.14 -11.64
N LYS A 235 36.96 23.97 -11.36
CA LYS A 235 36.08 23.25 -12.28
C LYS A 235 34.59 23.63 -12.13
N GLY A 236 34.28 24.60 -11.27
CA GLY A 236 32.92 25.03 -10.98
C GLY A 236 32.20 24.20 -9.90
N GLY A 237 32.91 23.32 -9.17
CA GLY A 237 32.36 22.58 -8.02
C GLY A 237 32.48 23.35 -6.69
N LEU A 238 32.24 22.70 -5.55
CA LEU A 238 32.37 23.31 -4.21
C LEU A 238 33.62 22.90 -3.44
N GLY A 239 34.35 21.88 -3.92
CA GLY A 239 35.60 21.39 -3.32
C GLY A 239 35.43 20.80 -1.92
N LEU A 240 34.29 20.20 -1.61
CA LEU A 240 34.04 19.58 -0.31
C LEU A 240 34.84 18.29 -0.15
N SER A 241 35.18 17.98 1.10
CA SER A 241 35.78 16.70 1.42
C SER A 241 34.74 15.58 1.55
N ASN A 242 35.19 14.33 1.47
CA ASN A 242 34.31 13.16 1.67
C ASN A 242 33.61 13.16 3.05
N GLU A 243 34.28 13.66 4.10
CA GLU A 243 33.68 13.79 5.43
C GLU A 243 32.55 14.82 5.45
N GLN A 244 32.75 15.96 4.78
CA GLN A 244 31.72 16.99 4.63
C GLN A 244 30.55 16.47 3.80
N LEU A 245 30.81 15.80 2.67
CA LEU A 245 29.77 15.18 1.86
C LEU A 245 28.97 14.16 2.68
N GLY A 246 29.65 13.31 3.45
CA GLY A 246 29.00 12.29 4.27
C GLY A 246 28.12 12.88 5.39
N LEU A 247 28.53 14.01 5.98
CA LEU A 247 27.71 14.76 6.93
C LEU A 247 26.48 15.37 6.25
N LEU A 248 26.68 16.04 5.12
CA LEU A 248 25.64 16.78 4.41
C LEU A 248 24.59 15.86 3.79
N ASP A 249 25.00 14.91 2.96
CA ASP A 249 24.06 14.02 2.26
C ASP A 249 23.62 12.85 3.12
N GLY A 250 24.55 12.26 3.86
CA GLY A 250 24.28 11.07 4.64
C GLY A 250 23.53 11.34 5.95
N THR A 251 23.84 12.43 6.66
CA THR A 251 23.24 12.71 7.96
C THR A 251 22.14 13.76 7.86
N ILE A 252 22.47 14.99 7.46
CA ILE A 252 21.51 16.09 7.38
C ILE A 252 20.45 15.78 6.31
N GLY A 253 20.89 15.37 5.12
CA GLY A 253 20.04 15.04 3.99
C GLY A 253 19.05 13.93 4.32
N VAL A 254 19.52 12.75 4.73
CA VAL A 254 18.62 11.62 5.07
C VAL A 254 17.68 11.94 6.24
N THR A 255 18.11 12.76 7.21
CA THR A 255 17.25 13.19 8.32
C THR A 255 16.10 14.06 7.81
N LEU A 256 16.41 15.08 6.99
CA LEU A 256 15.40 15.99 6.45
C LEU A 256 14.51 15.32 5.40
N LEU A 257 15.06 14.42 4.59
CA LEU A 257 14.34 13.48 3.73
C LEU A 257 13.29 12.69 4.53
N THR A 258 13.67 12.25 5.71
CA THR A 258 12.78 11.47 6.59
C THR A 258 11.66 12.32 7.17
N LEU A 259 11.99 13.50 7.68
CA LEU A 259 10.98 14.44 8.16
C LEU A 259 10.01 14.85 7.05
N GLY A 260 10.51 15.16 5.86
CA GLY A 260 9.69 15.50 4.70
C GLY A 260 8.70 14.39 4.34
N GLY A 261 9.16 13.14 4.28
CA GLY A 261 8.29 11.99 3.97
C GLY A 261 7.23 11.72 5.04
N ILE A 262 7.57 11.88 6.33
CA ILE A 262 6.60 11.74 7.43
C ILE A 262 5.53 12.83 7.33
N VAL A 263 5.94 14.10 7.17
CA VAL A 263 5.01 15.23 7.03
C VAL A 263 4.12 15.04 5.80
N GLY A 264 4.70 14.64 4.66
CA GLY A 264 3.95 14.35 3.43
C GLY A 264 2.91 13.24 3.61
N GLY A 265 3.25 12.18 4.34
CA GLY A 265 2.30 11.11 4.66
C GLY A 265 1.14 11.59 5.54
N ILE A 266 1.43 12.35 6.61
CA ILE A 266 0.43 12.84 7.56
C ILE A 266 -0.58 13.77 6.88
N ILE A 267 -0.13 14.74 6.08
CA ILE A 267 -1.04 15.71 5.44
C ILE A 267 -1.89 15.08 4.34
N VAL A 268 -1.35 14.08 3.62
CA VAL A 268 -2.11 13.36 2.60
C VAL A 268 -3.14 12.46 3.25
N ALA A 269 -2.82 11.83 4.38
CA ALA A 269 -3.80 11.09 5.17
C ALA A 269 -4.92 12.01 5.69
N ARG A 270 -4.60 13.27 6.06
CA ARG A 270 -5.59 14.24 6.56
C ARG A 270 -6.46 14.85 5.47
N ASP A 271 -5.86 15.37 4.39
CA ASP A 271 -6.57 16.19 3.39
C ASP A 271 -6.72 15.51 2.01
N GLY A 272 -6.22 14.28 1.86
CA GLY A 272 -6.26 13.50 0.63
C GLY A 272 -5.15 13.84 -0.38
N LEU A 273 -4.79 12.88 -1.23
CA LEU A 273 -3.70 13.04 -2.21
C LEU A 273 -4.02 14.11 -3.25
N ARG A 274 -5.27 14.20 -3.71
CA ARG A 274 -5.69 15.12 -4.78
C ARG A 274 -5.35 16.58 -4.48
N ARG A 275 -5.58 17.02 -3.23
CA ARG A 275 -5.28 18.39 -2.79
C ARG A 275 -3.77 18.67 -2.77
N TRP A 276 -2.99 17.69 -2.34
CA TRP A 276 -1.56 17.82 -2.15
C TRP A 276 -0.72 17.41 -3.36
N PHE A 277 -1.32 16.82 -4.38
CA PHE A 277 -0.61 16.23 -5.51
C PHE A 277 0.31 17.22 -6.25
N PHE A 278 -0.22 18.39 -6.60
CA PHE A 278 0.56 19.43 -7.28
C PHE A 278 1.54 20.16 -6.33
N PRO A 279 1.15 20.57 -5.09
CA PRO A 279 2.11 21.09 -4.11
C PRO A 279 3.30 20.15 -3.84
N MET A 280 3.04 18.84 -3.77
CA MET A 280 4.09 17.82 -3.62
C MET A 280 5.02 17.76 -4.83
N ALA A 281 4.49 17.91 -6.04
CA ALA A 281 5.31 18.01 -7.26
C ALA A 281 6.19 19.28 -7.28
N LEU A 282 5.70 20.40 -6.75
CA LEU A 282 6.52 21.60 -6.57
C LEU A 282 7.60 21.37 -5.51
N ALA A 283 7.27 20.72 -4.39
CA ALA A 283 8.20 20.48 -3.29
C ALA A 283 9.39 19.59 -3.68
N ILE A 284 9.20 18.58 -4.55
CA ILE A 284 10.32 17.75 -5.02
C ILE A 284 11.20 18.46 -6.06
N ASN A 285 10.68 19.44 -6.79
CA ASN A 285 11.37 20.05 -7.93
C ASN A 285 11.96 21.44 -7.63
N LEU A 286 11.20 22.34 -7.00
CA LEU A 286 11.60 23.74 -6.79
C LEU A 286 12.87 23.89 -5.94
N PRO A 287 13.11 23.09 -4.89
CA PRO A 287 14.35 23.16 -4.13
C PRO A 287 15.62 22.94 -4.96
N ASN A 288 15.52 22.34 -6.15
CA ASN A 288 16.66 22.14 -7.04
C ASN A 288 17.25 23.48 -7.52
N ALA A 289 16.51 24.60 -7.42
CA ALA A 289 17.02 25.95 -7.63
C ALA A 289 18.18 26.32 -6.69
N ALA A 290 18.25 25.70 -5.52
CA ALA A 290 19.33 25.92 -4.58
C ALA A 290 20.69 25.53 -5.17
N TYR A 291 20.76 24.52 -6.06
CA TYR A 291 22.02 24.12 -6.71
C TYR A 291 22.46 25.10 -7.80
N ALA A 292 21.51 25.73 -8.51
CA ALA A 292 21.86 26.83 -9.41
C ALA A 292 22.48 27.99 -8.62
N TRP A 293 21.86 28.36 -7.49
CA TRP A 293 22.42 29.38 -6.60
C TRP A 293 23.81 29.00 -6.05
N LEU A 294 23.99 27.76 -5.59
CA LEU A 294 25.29 27.27 -5.11
C LEU A 294 26.36 27.29 -6.20
N ALA A 295 26.02 26.95 -7.44
CA ALA A 295 26.98 26.92 -8.54
C ALA A 295 27.48 28.33 -8.92
N PHE A 296 26.61 29.34 -8.90
CA PHE A 296 27.02 30.72 -9.19
C PHE A 296 27.74 31.41 -8.03
N THR A 297 27.42 31.06 -6.79
CA THR A 297 27.97 31.76 -5.62
C THR A 297 29.17 31.07 -4.98
N GLN A 298 29.30 29.74 -5.17
CA GLN A 298 30.32 28.89 -4.58
C GLN A 298 30.68 29.31 -3.13
N PRO A 299 29.73 29.28 -2.17
CA PRO A 299 29.99 29.79 -0.82
C PRO A 299 31.11 28.99 -0.13
N GLU A 300 31.99 29.66 0.61
CA GLU A 300 33.07 29.01 1.37
C GLU A 300 32.57 28.34 2.65
N SER A 301 31.54 28.92 3.26
CA SER A 301 30.92 28.37 4.47
C SER A 301 30.10 27.11 4.15
N ILE A 302 30.16 26.12 5.03
CA ILE A 302 29.38 24.89 4.90
C ILE A 302 27.89 25.11 5.18
N TRP A 303 27.51 26.14 5.94
CA TRP A 303 26.14 26.34 6.40
C TRP A 303 25.14 26.66 5.28
N PRO A 304 25.44 27.55 4.31
CA PRO A 304 24.54 27.76 3.17
C PRO A 304 24.38 26.50 2.31
N ILE A 305 25.44 25.70 2.18
CA ILE A 305 25.40 24.42 1.45
C ILE A 305 24.49 23.42 2.20
N ALA A 306 24.65 23.32 3.52
CA ALA A 306 23.81 22.48 4.38
C ALA A 306 22.33 22.85 4.33
N THR A 307 22.03 24.16 4.35
CA THR A 307 20.65 24.65 4.24
C THR A 307 20.05 24.31 2.88
N ALA A 308 20.79 24.52 1.78
CA ALA A 308 20.34 24.18 0.44
C ALA A 308 20.02 22.68 0.29
N ILE A 309 20.94 21.82 0.71
CA ILE A 309 20.77 20.35 0.70
C ILE A 309 19.59 19.95 1.60
N GLY A 310 19.46 20.58 2.77
CA GLY A 310 18.40 20.27 3.71
C GLY A 310 17.00 20.59 3.17
N ILE A 311 16.83 21.77 2.56
CA ILE A 311 15.58 22.18 1.93
C ILE A 311 15.23 21.23 0.77
N GLU A 312 16.22 20.87 -0.05
CA GLU A 312 16.01 19.92 -1.14
C GLU A 312 15.61 18.54 -0.64
N GLN A 313 16.34 17.97 0.31
CA GLN A 313 16.04 16.64 0.81
C GLN A 313 14.69 16.58 1.53
N PHE A 314 14.31 17.62 2.29
CA PHE A 314 12.97 17.74 2.86
C PHE A 314 11.89 17.76 1.77
N GLY A 315 12.05 18.62 0.76
CA GLY A 315 11.13 18.74 -0.36
C GLY A 315 11.01 17.46 -1.16
N TYR A 316 12.12 16.76 -1.40
CA TYR A 316 12.15 15.44 -2.01
C TYR A 316 11.37 14.43 -1.18
N GLY A 317 11.63 14.34 0.13
CA GLY A 317 10.94 13.40 1.01
C GLY A 317 9.42 13.62 1.00
N PHE A 318 9.02 14.87 1.09
CA PHE A 318 7.64 15.31 1.03
C PHE A 318 6.98 14.95 -0.29
N GLY A 319 7.57 15.34 -1.43
CA GLY A 319 6.99 15.08 -2.74
C GLY A 319 6.98 13.60 -3.12
N PHE A 320 8.03 12.86 -2.74
CA PHE A 320 8.14 11.44 -3.01
C PHE A 320 7.05 10.62 -2.30
N ALA A 321 6.56 11.06 -1.15
CA ALA A 321 5.42 10.43 -0.47
C ALA A 321 4.17 10.42 -1.38
N GLY A 322 3.88 11.54 -2.04
CA GLY A 322 2.77 11.64 -3.00
C GLY A 322 2.94 10.72 -4.20
N TYR A 323 4.16 10.60 -4.72
CA TYR A 323 4.48 9.70 -5.83
C TYR A 323 4.30 8.22 -5.46
N MET A 324 4.69 7.81 -4.24
CA MET A 324 4.44 6.45 -3.76
C MET A 324 2.95 6.15 -3.62
N LEU A 325 2.18 7.08 -3.07
CA LEU A 325 0.72 6.92 -2.93
C LEU A 325 0.03 6.84 -4.29
N TYR A 326 0.49 7.61 -5.29
CA TYR A 326 0.04 7.49 -6.66
C TYR A 326 0.28 6.09 -7.23
N MET A 327 1.49 5.54 -7.06
CA MET A 327 1.81 4.17 -7.49
C MET A 327 0.91 3.14 -6.80
N LEU A 328 0.62 3.33 -5.50
CA LEU A 328 -0.27 2.44 -4.75
C LEU A 328 -1.69 2.48 -5.32
N GLN A 329 -2.23 3.68 -5.57
CA GLN A 329 -3.56 3.86 -6.18
C GLN A 329 -3.65 3.25 -7.58
N LEU A 330 -2.62 3.43 -8.41
CA LEU A 330 -2.54 2.84 -9.74
C LEU A 330 -2.49 1.31 -9.68
N SER A 331 -1.93 0.76 -8.60
CA SER A 331 -1.73 -0.67 -8.44
C SER A 331 -2.94 -1.40 -7.85
N ARG A 332 -3.90 -0.72 -7.22
CA ARG A 332 -5.10 -1.36 -6.63
C ARG A 332 -5.84 -2.28 -7.62
N GLY A 333 -6.31 -3.43 -7.12
CA GLY A 333 -7.05 -4.46 -7.85
C GLY A 333 -6.59 -5.88 -7.48
N GLU A 334 -7.08 -6.87 -8.23
CA GLU A 334 -6.81 -8.31 -8.03
C GLU A 334 -5.31 -8.68 -7.98
N HIS A 335 -4.44 -7.89 -8.64
CA HIS A 335 -3.00 -8.16 -8.75
C HIS A 335 -2.12 -7.04 -8.19
N GLN A 336 -2.53 -6.46 -7.06
CA GLN A 336 -1.90 -5.26 -6.50
C GLN A 336 -0.37 -5.33 -6.36
N THR A 337 0.17 -6.41 -5.80
CA THR A 337 1.62 -6.57 -5.57
C THR A 337 2.41 -6.56 -6.88
N ALA A 338 1.92 -7.27 -7.91
CA ALA A 338 2.57 -7.35 -9.21
C ALA A 338 2.48 -6.01 -9.96
N HIS A 339 1.34 -5.34 -9.92
CA HIS A 339 1.17 -4.00 -10.50
C HIS A 339 2.07 -2.97 -9.82
N TYR A 340 2.23 -3.05 -8.50
CA TYR A 340 3.14 -2.17 -7.76
C TYR A 340 4.61 -2.42 -8.15
N ALA A 341 5.01 -3.68 -8.30
CA ALA A 341 6.34 -4.03 -8.79
C ALA A 341 6.60 -3.43 -10.20
N LEU A 342 5.62 -3.47 -11.11
CA LEU A 342 5.72 -2.82 -12.42
C LEU A 342 5.85 -1.30 -12.31
N CYS A 343 5.05 -0.65 -11.46
CA CYS A 343 5.18 0.79 -11.19
C CYS A 343 6.60 1.17 -10.76
N THR A 344 7.18 0.42 -9.82
CA THR A 344 8.56 0.67 -9.35
C THR A 344 9.61 0.43 -10.44
N GLY A 345 9.39 -0.53 -11.35
CA GLY A 345 10.25 -0.76 -12.51
C GLY A 345 10.24 0.42 -13.49
N PHE A 346 9.06 0.98 -13.78
CA PHE A 346 8.93 2.19 -14.60
C PHE A 346 9.52 3.43 -13.93
N MET A 347 9.33 3.60 -12.62
CA MET A 347 10.01 4.64 -11.84
C MET A 347 11.54 4.51 -11.98
N ALA A 348 12.08 3.30 -11.81
CA ALA A 348 13.51 3.05 -11.92
C ALA A 348 14.03 3.37 -13.33
N LEU A 349 13.25 3.07 -14.37
CA LEU A 349 13.58 3.40 -15.76
C LEU A 349 13.60 4.91 -16.00
N GLY A 350 12.59 5.63 -15.50
CA GLY A 350 12.49 7.09 -15.57
C GLY A 350 13.63 7.80 -14.83
N MET A 351 14.22 7.16 -13.83
CA MET A 351 15.41 7.63 -13.14
C MET A 351 16.70 7.27 -13.90
N MET A 352 16.84 6.03 -14.37
CA MET A 352 18.06 5.51 -14.98
C MET A 352 18.47 6.28 -16.24
N ILE A 353 17.51 6.55 -17.15
CA ILE A 353 17.81 7.16 -18.44
C ILE A 353 18.35 8.59 -18.27
N PRO A 354 17.68 9.53 -17.55
CA PRO A 354 18.22 10.87 -17.40
C PRO A 354 19.51 10.90 -16.58
N MET A 355 19.67 10.02 -15.57
CA MET A 355 20.93 9.90 -14.83
C MET A 355 22.10 9.58 -15.75
N LYS A 356 21.94 8.62 -16.68
CA LYS A 356 22.99 8.19 -17.61
C LYS A 356 23.58 9.34 -18.42
N TYR A 357 22.72 10.26 -18.88
CA TYR A 357 23.14 11.38 -19.74
C TYR A 357 23.52 12.65 -18.97
N SER A 358 23.26 12.71 -17.66
CA SER A 358 23.48 13.91 -16.84
C SER A 358 24.93 14.40 -16.85
N GLY A 359 25.92 13.50 -16.79
CA GLY A 359 27.34 13.91 -16.79
C GLY A 359 27.82 14.42 -18.13
N ALA A 360 27.40 13.80 -19.24
CA ALA A 360 27.71 14.31 -20.58
C ALA A 360 27.11 15.71 -20.80
N LEU A 361 25.88 15.93 -20.30
CA LEU A 361 25.24 17.22 -20.38
C LEU A 361 25.93 18.27 -19.50
N GLN A 362 26.36 17.88 -18.29
CA GLN A 362 27.12 18.75 -17.40
C GLN A 362 28.48 19.13 -17.99
N GLU A 363 29.22 18.20 -18.58
CA GLU A 363 30.50 18.49 -19.23
C GLU A 363 30.35 19.44 -20.42
N TRP A 364 29.24 19.32 -21.18
CA TRP A 364 28.95 20.21 -22.30
C TRP A 364 28.56 21.63 -21.87
N LEU A 365 27.79 21.76 -20.79
CA LEU A 365 27.23 23.04 -20.33
C LEU A 365 28.09 23.74 -19.28
N GLY A 366 28.88 23.00 -18.50
CA GLY A 366 29.41 23.43 -17.21
C GLY A 366 28.35 23.38 -16.10
N TYR A 367 28.77 23.43 -14.83
CA TYR A 367 27.87 23.28 -13.68
C TYR A 367 26.78 24.36 -13.61
N GLU A 368 27.13 25.63 -13.80
CA GLU A 368 26.18 26.76 -13.73
C GLU A 368 25.00 26.57 -14.69
N LYS A 369 25.30 26.36 -15.98
CA LYS A 369 24.28 26.19 -17.02
C LYS A 369 23.57 24.84 -16.90
N PHE A 370 24.25 23.81 -16.40
CA PHE A 370 23.63 22.52 -16.11
C PHE A 370 22.52 22.65 -15.04
N PHE A 371 22.75 23.38 -13.95
CA PHE A 371 21.70 23.55 -12.95
C PHE A 371 20.56 24.46 -13.42
N LEU A 372 20.82 25.42 -14.31
CA LEU A 372 19.76 26.14 -15.03
C LEU A 372 18.96 25.21 -15.95
N TRP A 373 19.62 24.24 -16.59
CA TRP A 373 18.94 23.20 -17.35
C TRP A 373 18.08 22.30 -16.46
N VAL A 374 18.55 21.91 -15.27
CA VAL A 374 17.75 21.15 -14.30
C VAL A 374 16.47 21.92 -13.95
N LEU A 375 16.54 23.24 -13.80
CA LEU A 375 15.35 24.08 -13.59
C LEU A 375 14.39 24.07 -14.78
N ALA A 376 14.90 24.13 -16.00
CA ALA A 376 14.06 23.99 -17.19
C ALA A 376 13.41 22.59 -17.27
N ALA A 377 14.14 21.55 -16.86
CA ALA A 377 13.68 20.17 -16.80
C ALA A 377 12.58 19.90 -15.75
N ILE A 378 12.24 20.88 -14.89
CA ILE A 378 11.08 20.82 -14.00
C ILE A 378 9.76 20.89 -14.80
N VAL A 379 9.74 21.63 -15.91
CA VAL A 379 8.51 21.92 -16.66
C VAL A 379 7.80 20.64 -17.12
N PRO A 380 8.47 19.65 -17.75
CA PRO A 380 7.84 18.37 -18.09
C PRO A 380 7.24 17.63 -16.87
N SER A 381 7.93 17.66 -15.72
CA SER A 381 7.48 17.03 -14.48
C SER A 381 6.21 17.68 -13.91
N LEU A 382 6.09 19.01 -14.00
CA LEU A 382 4.88 19.72 -13.57
C LEU A 382 3.71 19.52 -14.56
N ILE A 383 3.98 19.57 -15.87
CA ILE A 383 2.96 19.32 -16.89
C ILE A 383 2.37 17.92 -16.71
N ILE A 384 3.20 16.90 -16.58
CA ILE A 384 2.69 15.54 -16.45
C ILE A 384 1.95 15.33 -15.13
N THR A 385 2.32 16.04 -14.06
CA THR A 385 1.56 16.01 -12.80
C THR A 385 0.14 16.56 -12.98
N LEU A 386 -0.03 17.63 -13.76
CA LEU A 386 -1.36 18.20 -14.03
C LEU A 386 -2.23 17.28 -14.90
N LEU A 387 -1.60 16.45 -15.73
CA LEU A 387 -2.29 15.54 -16.65
C LEU A 387 -2.48 14.13 -16.09
N ALA A 388 -1.76 13.76 -15.04
CA ALA A 388 -1.78 12.40 -14.52
C ALA A 388 -3.17 12.04 -13.97
N PRO A 389 -3.71 10.85 -14.33
CA PRO A 389 -5.01 10.43 -13.86
C PRO A 389 -4.95 10.12 -12.37
N LEU A 390 -5.58 10.96 -11.56
CA LEU A 390 -5.83 10.70 -10.14
C LEU A 390 -7.18 10.00 -10.00
N ARG A 391 -7.20 8.83 -9.34
CA ARG A 391 -8.45 8.25 -8.88
C ARG A 391 -8.90 9.01 -7.64
N GLU A 392 -10.15 9.45 -7.63
CA GLU A 392 -10.79 9.91 -6.40
C GLU A 392 -10.92 8.70 -5.47
N GLU A 393 -10.31 8.77 -4.29
CA GLU A 393 -10.68 7.87 -3.22
C GLU A 393 -12.10 8.26 -2.79
N PRO A 394 -13.01 7.30 -2.55
CA PRO A 394 -14.10 7.57 -1.63
C PRO A 394 -13.39 7.97 -0.33
N GLN A 395 -13.42 9.26 0.00
CA GLN A 395 -12.98 9.71 1.31
C GLN A 395 -13.83 8.95 2.31
N GLU A 396 -13.21 8.09 3.12
CA GLU A 396 -13.83 7.79 4.41
C GLU A 396 -14.02 9.14 5.10
N PRO A 397 -15.25 9.50 5.45
CA PRO A 397 -15.50 10.80 6.07
C PRO A 397 -14.74 10.84 7.39
N THR A 398 -13.76 11.74 7.45
CA THR A 398 -12.76 11.86 8.51
C THR A 398 -13.15 12.86 9.59
N ASP A 399 -14.32 13.48 9.49
CA ASP A 399 -14.84 14.35 10.54
C ASP A 399 -15.48 13.47 11.62
N GLU A 400 -14.68 13.05 12.61
CA GLU A 400 -15.23 12.59 13.88
C GLU A 400 -16.15 13.70 14.43
N PRO A 401 -17.42 13.40 14.75
CA PRO A 401 -18.36 14.40 15.23
C PRO A 401 -17.82 15.08 16.50
N THR A 402 -17.73 16.40 16.45
CA THR A 402 -17.14 17.21 17.53
C THR A 402 -18.18 17.55 18.61
N ASP A 403 -19.46 17.55 18.26
CA ASP A 403 -20.58 17.83 19.17
C ASP A 403 -21.32 16.56 19.62
N LEU A 404 -21.85 16.57 20.85
CA LEU A 404 -22.57 15.43 21.43
C LEU A 404 -23.85 15.10 20.65
N ARG A 405 -24.55 16.12 20.13
CA ARG A 405 -25.78 15.90 19.35
C ARG A 405 -25.47 15.17 18.05
N GLU A 406 -24.37 15.51 17.38
CA GLU A 406 -23.91 14.83 16.18
C GLU A 406 -23.50 13.39 16.47
N ARG A 407 -22.77 13.15 17.57
CA ARG A 407 -22.42 11.80 18.02
C ARG A 407 -23.65 10.93 18.24
N LEU A 408 -24.66 11.46 18.92
CA LEU A 408 -25.90 10.74 19.18
C LEU A 408 -26.71 10.51 17.90
N ALA A 409 -26.78 11.52 17.01
CA ALA A 409 -27.46 11.38 15.72
C ALA A 409 -26.83 10.28 14.86
N GLN A 410 -25.50 10.19 14.85
CA GLN A 410 -24.76 9.18 14.09
C GLN A 410 -24.93 7.74 14.61
N LEU A 411 -25.54 7.53 15.78
CA LEU A 411 -25.94 6.20 16.26
C LEU A 411 -27.33 5.77 15.75
N LEU A 412 -28.09 6.68 15.11
CA LEU A 412 -29.45 6.43 14.67
C LEU A 412 -29.49 6.05 13.19
N MET A 413 -30.30 5.03 12.88
CA MET A 413 -30.71 4.70 11.53
C MET A 413 -32.17 5.08 11.35
N VAL A 414 -32.48 5.84 10.31
CA VAL A 414 -33.86 6.31 10.06
C VAL A 414 -34.44 5.60 8.86
N ARG A 415 -35.69 5.18 8.98
CA ARG A 415 -36.40 4.50 7.90
C ARG A 415 -36.51 5.38 6.65
N ILE A 416 -36.31 4.77 5.47
CA ILE A 416 -36.66 5.32 4.15
C ILE A 416 -37.50 4.31 3.38
N GLY A 417 -38.67 4.75 2.91
CA GLY A 417 -39.69 3.87 2.34
C GLY A 417 -40.43 3.04 3.41
N SER A 418 -41.54 2.41 3.04
CA SER A 418 -42.38 1.65 3.96
C SER A 418 -43.21 0.59 3.24
N ASN A 419 -43.21 -0.64 3.78
CA ASN A 419 -44.16 -1.70 3.43
C ASN A 419 -45.47 -1.62 4.24
N LEU A 420 -45.53 -0.75 5.26
CA LEU A 420 -46.69 -0.54 6.14
C LEU A 420 -47.42 0.75 5.74
N PRO A 421 -48.75 0.86 5.96
CA PRO A 421 -49.50 2.08 5.67
C PRO A 421 -48.95 3.33 6.38
N PRO A 422 -48.78 4.48 5.67
CA PRO A 422 -48.88 4.60 4.21
C PRO A 422 -47.71 3.87 3.52
N ILE A 423 -48.03 3.00 2.56
CA ILE A 423 -47.04 2.29 1.76
C ILE A 423 -46.34 3.31 0.88
N LEU A 424 -45.01 3.37 0.97
CA LEU A 424 -44.18 4.36 0.28
C LEU A 424 -42.95 3.68 -0.31
N ARG A 425 -42.61 4.02 -1.55
CA ARG A 425 -41.33 3.63 -2.16
C ARG A 425 -40.21 4.55 -1.66
N VAL A 426 -38.97 4.05 -1.74
CA VAL A 426 -37.76 4.79 -1.34
C VAL A 426 -37.68 6.18 -1.99
N HIS A 427 -37.95 6.28 -3.30
CA HIS A 427 -37.86 7.55 -4.03
C HIS A 427 -38.99 8.53 -3.67
N GLU A 428 -40.16 8.03 -3.27
CA GLU A 428 -41.30 8.87 -2.85
C GLU A 428 -41.04 9.52 -1.48
N ASP A 429 -40.20 8.90 -0.66
CA ASP A 429 -39.87 9.33 0.70
C ASP A 429 -38.58 10.18 0.77
N GLU A 430 -37.89 10.38 -0.36
CA GLU A 430 -36.62 11.11 -0.47
C GLU A 430 -36.72 12.51 0.15
N GLY A 431 -37.78 13.27 -0.16
CA GLY A 431 -37.95 14.64 0.32
C GLY A 431 -38.03 14.75 1.85
N ARG A 432 -38.68 13.78 2.52
CA ARG A 432 -38.76 13.74 3.99
C ARG A 432 -37.37 13.47 4.60
N VAL A 433 -36.62 12.55 3.99
CA VAL A 433 -35.28 12.19 4.47
C VAL A 433 -34.28 13.32 4.25
N VAL A 434 -34.35 14.04 3.12
CA VAL A 434 -33.54 15.25 2.89
C VAL A 434 -33.78 16.29 3.98
N GLN A 435 -35.04 16.59 4.31
CA GLN A 435 -35.37 17.54 5.37
C GLN A 435 -34.79 17.10 6.71
N LEU A 436 -34.95 15.81 7.05
CA LEU A 436 -34.42 15.25 8.29
C LEU A 436 -32.89 15.36 8.37
N LEU A 437 -32.18 15.05 7.29
CA LEU A 437 -30.72 15.12 7.24
C LEU A 437 -30.20 16.56 7.38
N GLY A 438 -30.98 17.55 6.94
CA GLY A 438 -30.70 18.96 7.18
C GLY A 438 -30.79 19.36 8.66
N ASP A 439 -31.73 18.76 9.40
CA ASP A 439 -31.98 19.07 10.82
C ASP A 439 -31.13 18.23 11.80
N CYS A 440 -30.76 17.02 11.39
CA CYS A 440 -30.08 16.01 12.20
C CYS A 440 -29.19 15.10 11.33
N PRO A 441 -27.85 15.12 11.50
CA PRO A 441 -26.93 14.30 10.70
C PRO A 441 -26.92 12.84 11.19
N VAL A 442 -27.97 12.09 10.86
CA VAL A 442 -28.10 10.68 11.28
C VAL A 442 -27.06 9.79 10.62
N GLY A 443 -26.69 8.68 11.27
CA GLY A 443 -25.58 7.83 10.82
C GLY A 443 -25.95 6.86 9.72
N GLY A 444 -27.24 6.58 9.53
CA GLY A 444 -27.67 5.63 8.53
C GLY A 444 -29.15 5.68 8.18
N LEU A 445 -29.50 4.87 7.19
CA LEU A 445 -30.85 4.70 6.69
C LEU A 445 -31.26 3.23 6.80
N LEU A 446 -32.52 3.01 7.17
CA LEU A 446 -33.13 1.70 7.19
C LEU A 446 -34.10 1.59 6.00
N LEU A 447 -33.69 0.85 4.98
CA LEU A 447 -34.36 0.78 3.70
C LEU A 447 -35.48 -0.25 3.68
N PHE A 448 -36.66 0.17 3.26
CA PHE A 448 -37.79 -0.70 2.93
C PHE A 448 -38.43 -0.28 1.59
N ASN A 449 -39.00 -1.25 0.87
CA ASN A 449 -39.83 -0.99 -0.32
C ASN A 449 -39.12 -0.20 -1.45
N GLY A 450 -37.86 -0.51 -1.74
CA GLY A 450 -37.12 0.00 -2.89
C GLY A 450 -37.56 -0.60 -4.23
N SER A 451 -37.05 -0.01 -5.30
CA SER A 451 -37.10 -0.53 -6.68
C SER A 451 -35.73 -0.36 -7.36
N TRP A 452 -35.35 -1.32 -8.20
CA TRP A 452 -34.15 -1.23 -9.01
C TRP A 452 -34.47 -0.62 -10.39
N PRO A 453 -33.72 0.39 -10.87
CA PRO A 453 -32.50 0.97 -10.27
C PRO A 453 -32.72 2.22 -9.39
N GLU A 454 -33.95 2.72 -9.23
CA GLU A 454 -34.23 4.04 -8.64
C GLU A 454 -33.73 4.19 -7.19
N THR A 455 -33.69 3.10 -6.45
CA THR A 455 -33.14 3.04 -5.09
C THR A 455 -31.69 3.52 -5.06
N ARG A 456 -30.86 3.05 -5.99
CA ARG A 456 -29.45 3.40 -6.05
C ARG A 456 -29.27 4.89 -6.29
N GLU A 457 -30.03 5.43 -7.23
CA GLU A 457 -29.96 6.85 -7.57
C GLU A 457 -30.41 7.73 -6.40
N THR A 458 -31.47 7.33 -5.71
CA THR A 458 -31.99 8.03 -4.52
C THR A 458 -30.96 8.06 -3.40
N LEU A 459 -30.37 6.90 -3.07
CA LEU A 459 -29.34 6.82 -2.03
C LEU A 459 -28.09 7.62 -2.41
N GLN A 460 -27.67 7.63 -3.68
CA GLN A 460 -26.55 8.46 -4.14
C GLN A 460 -26.82 9.95 -3.97
N ARG A 461 -28.05 10.42 -4.25
CA ARG A 461 -28.44 11.83 -4.03
C ARG A 461 -28.50 12.20 -2.56
N LEU A 462 -28.95 11.31 -1.69
CA LEU A 462 -28.93 11.53 -0.23
C LEU A 462 -27.51 11.54 0.30
N GLN A 463 -26.67 10.62 -0.17
CA GLN A 463 -25.29 10.49 0.25
C GLN A 463 -24.43 11.71 -0.14
N SER A 464 -24.68 12.32 -1.30
CA SER A 464 -23.95 13.51 -1.76
C SER A 464 -24.29 14.79 -1.00
N GLN A 465 -25.39 14.79 -0.24
CA GLN A 465 -25.81 15.91 0.61
C GLN A 465 -25.27 15.79 2.05
N CYS A 466 -24.73 14.64 2.42
CA CYS A 466 -24.19 14.38 3.75
C CYS A 466 -22.68 14.61 3.79
N ARG A 467 -22.19 15.18 4.90
CA ARG A 467 -20.74 15.32 5.14
C ARG A 467 -20.08 14.00 5.51
N HIS A 468 -20.87 13.09 6.07
CA HIS A 468 -20.47 11.74 6.46
C HIS A 468 -21.21 10.68 5.65
N ARG A 469 -20.68 9.45 5.69
CA ARG A 469 -21.23 8.29 5.00
C ARG A 469 -22.46 7.81 5.77
N LEU A 470 -23.58 7.67 5.09
CA LEU A 470 -24.78 7.04 5.62
C LEU A 470 -24.62 5.53 5.46
N LEU A 471 -24.70 4.79 6.56
CA LEU A 471 -24.82 3.33 6.49
C LEU A 471 -26.24 2.95 6.11
N VAL A 472 -26.41 2.18 5.04
CA VAL A 472 -27.72 1.72 4.61
C VAL A 472 -27.92 0.27 5.03
N ALA A 473 -28.89 0.04 5.91
CA ALA A 473 -29.28 -1.28 6.36
C ALA A 473 -30.63 -1.69 5.78
N SER A 474 -30.82 -2.99 5.56
CA SER A 474 -32.11 -3.52 5.11
C SER A 474 -32.36 -4.95 5.58
N ASP A 475 -33.64 -5.30 5.71
CA ASP A 475 -34.07 -6.66 6.05
C ASP A 475 -34.15 -7.53 4.79
N ILE A 476 -33.00 -8.07 4.40
CA ILE A 476 -32.78 -8.84 3.16
C ILE A 476 -32.33 -10.29 3.43
N GLU A 477 -32.93 -10.93 4.44
CA GLU A 477 -32.70 -12.33 4.82
C GLU A 477 -32.88 -13.32 3.65
N ARG A 478 -33.70 -12.95 2.66
CA ARG A 478 -34.02 -13.72 1.45
C ARG A 478 -33.42 -13.09 0.19
N GLY A 479 -32.33 -12.33 0.34
CA GLY A 479 -31.70 -11.61 -0.75
C GLY A 479 -32.26 -10.22 -0.97
N ALA A 480 -31.58 -9.43 -1.79
CA ALA A 480 -31.88 -8.02 -2.00
C ALA A 480 -33.30 -7.79 -2.55
N GLY A 481 -33.84 -8.75 -3.30
CA GLY A 481 -35.21 -8.76 -3.80
C GLY A 481 -36.30 -8.72 -2.72
N GLN A 482 -35.96 -9.01 -1.46
CA GLN A 482 -36.90 -8.91 -0.34
C GLN A 482 -37.35 -7.47 -0.09
N GLN A 483 -36.47 -6.48 -0.30
CA GLN A 483 -36.78 -5.07 -0.06
C GLN A 483 -36.60 -4.19 -1.29
N VAL A 484 -35.98 -4.69 -2.35
CA VAL A 484 -35.78 -3.93 -3.59
C VAL A 484 -36.41 -4.71 -4.75
N ALA A 485 -37.55 -4.23 -5.23
CA ALA A 485 -38.23 -4.84 -6.35
C ALA A 485 -37.35 -4.82 -7.61
N GLY A 486 -37.24 -5.96 -8.31
CA GLY A 486 -36.41 -6.13 -9.50
C GLY A 486 -35.07 -6.84 -9.25
N LEU A 487 -34.73 -7.13 -7.99
CA LEU A 487 -33.57 -7.93 -7.60
C LEU A 487 -33.97 -9.36 -7.21
N THR A 488 -32.98 -10.23 -6.96
CA THR A 488 -33.21 -11.66 -6.73
C THR A 488 -33.81 -11.92 -5.36
N LEU A 489 -34.89 -12.71 -5.32
CA LEU A 489 -35.57 -13.15 -4.11
C LEU A 489 -35.42 -14.66 -3.94
N PHE A 490 -34.84 -15.07 -2.82
CA PHE A 490 -34.58 -16.46 -2.47
C PHE A 490 -35.65 -17.03 -1.51
N PRO A 491 -35.63 -18.35 -1.27
CA PRO A 491 -36.37 -18.98 -0.18
C PRO A 491 -35.88 -18.52 1.20
N HIS A 492 -36.61 -18.87 2.25
CA HIS A 492 -36.15 -18.65 3.63
C HIS A 492 -35.01 -19.61 4.02
N GLN A 493 -34.26 -19.27 5.08
CA GLN A 493 -33.04 -19.98 5.49
C GLN A 493 -33.25 -21.47 5.76
N ARG A 494 -34.44 -21.87 6.23
CA ARG A 494 -34.78 -23.28 6.41
C ARG A 494 -34.64 -24.14 5.15
N ALA A 495 -34.81 -23.54 3.96
CA ALA A 495 -34.68 -24.27 2.70
C ALA A 495 -33.26 -24.78 2.43
N PHE A 496 -32.24 -24.17 3.06
CA PHE A 496 -30.85 -24.58 2.87
C PHE A 496 -30.45 -25.77 3.73
N VAL A 497 -31.22 -26.11 4.77
CA VAL A 497 -30.81 -27.06 5.82
C VAL A 497 -30.72 -28.49 5.31
N ASP A 498 -31.65 -28.86 4.44
CA ASP A 498 -31.83 -30.21 3.92
C ASP A 498 -31.10 -30.44 2.57
N LEU A 499 -30.31 -29.46 2.10
CA LEU A 499 -29.52 -29.59 0.87
C LEU A 499 -28.22 -30.38 1.14
N GLU A 500 -27.90 -31.33 0.25
CA GLU A 500 -26.63 -32.08 0.34
C GLU A 500 -25.40 -31.15 0.23
N ASP A 501 -25.53 -30.04 -0.50
CA ASP A 501 -24.53 -29.01 -0.78
C ASP A 501 -24.85 -27.66 -0.09
N SER A 502 -25.40 -27.72 1.13
CA SER A 502 -25.86 -26.54 1.89
C SER A 502 -24.85 -25.38 1.92
N ASP A 503 -23.58 -25.67 2.16
CA ASP A 503 -22.53 -24.65 2.32
C ASP A 503 -22.26 -23.91 1.01
N ASP A 504 -22.20 -24.63 -0.11
CA ASP A 504 -22.00 -24.05 -1.44
C ASP A 504 -23.22 -23.22 -1.86
N ALA A 505 -24.43 -23.74 -1.59
CA ALA A 505 -25.69 -23.04 -1.86
C ALA A 505 -25.83 -21.74 -1.05
N ILE A 506 -25.42 -21.75 0.23
CA ILE A 506 -25.35 -20.54 1.06
C ILE A 506 -24.29 -19.58 0.50
N GLY A 507 -23.14 -20.10 0.08
CA GLY A 507 -22.10 -19.30 -0.56
C GLY A 507 -22.60 -18.55 -1.79
N ASP A 508 -23.30 -19.24 -2.69
CA ASP A 508 -23.92 -18.63 -3.89
C ASP A 508 -24.98 -17.60 -3.51
N PHE A 509 -25.87 -17.95 -2.58
CA PHE A 509 -26.89 -17.03 -2.05
C PHE A 509 -26.26 -15.73 -1.52
N CYS A 510 -25.23 -15.84 -0.68
CA CYS A 510 -24.56 -14.71 -0.05
C CYS A 510 -23.83 -13.85 -1.09
N ARG A 511 -23.12 -14.48 -2.06
CA ARG A 511 -22.45 -13.78 -3.17
C ARG A 511 -23.43 -12.98 -4.03
N THR A 512 -24.54 -13.60 -4.44
CA THR A 512 -25.57 -12.90 -5.22
C THR A 512 -26.19 -11.77 -4.41
N THR A 513 -26.56 -12.03 -3.15
CA THR A 513 -27.17 -11.02 -2.27
C THR A 513 -26.24 -9.84 -2.03
N ALA A 514 -24.96 -10.07 -1.75
CA ALA A 514 -23.98 -9.02 -1.54
C ALA A 514 -23.76 -8.17 -2.80
N SER A 515 -23.58 -8.83 -3.96
CA SER A 515 -23.43 -8.14 -5.25
C SER A 515 -24.62 -7.21 -5.55
N GLU A 516 -25.84 -7.72 -5.39
CA GLU A 516 -27.07 -6.95 -5.61
C GLU A 516 -27.30 -5.86 -4.55
N ALA A 517 -27.01 -6.15 -3.28
CA ALA A 517 -27.10 -5.17 -2.19
C ALA A 517 -26.15 -3.99 -2.44
N HIS A 518 -24.88 -4.26 -2.78
CA HIS A 518 -23.89 -3.23 -3.11
C HIS A 518 -24.30 -2.41 -4.33
N ALA A 519 -24.85 -3.06 -5.36
CA ALA A 519 -25.38 -2.38 -6.53
C ALA A 519 -26.54 -1.43 -6.16
N ALA A 520 -27.43 -1.87 -5.27
CA ALA A 520 -28.53 -1.05 -4.75
C ALA A 520 -28.06 0.04 -3.76
N GLY A 521 -26.86 -0.08 -3.18
CA GLY A 521 -26.33 0.82 -2.16
C GLY A 521 -26.69 0.43 -0.72
N ILE A 522 -26.87 -0.86 -0.45
CA ILE A 522 -27.11 -1.42 0.89
C ILE A 522 -25.79 -1.99 1.43
N ASP A 523 -25.46 -1.63 2.66
CA ASP A 523 -24.21 -1.98 3.35
C ASP A 523 -24.38 -3.10 4.38
N VAL A 524 -25.56 -3.16 5.00
CA VAL A 524 -25.86 -4.06 6.12
C VAL A 524 -27.09 -4.89 5.78
N THR A 525 -26.95 -6.21 5.86
CA THR A 525 -28.09 -7.11 5.94
C THR A 525 -28.47 -7.34 7.39
N PHE A 526 -29.76 -7.19 7.70
CA PHE A 526 -30.32 -7.69 8.95
C PHE A 526 -30.53 -9.21 8.88
N GLY A 527 -29.45 -9.94 8.64
CA GLY A 527 -29.41 -11.40 8.64
C GLY A 527 -28.01 -11.92 8.98
N PRO A 528 -27.88 -13.19 9.40
CA PRO A 528 -28.92 -14.20 9.38
C PRO A 528 -29.83 -14.20 10.61
N VAL A 529 -30.96 -14.93 10.53
CA VAL A 529 -31.79 -15.23 11.70
C VAL A 529 -31.16 -16.43 12.41
N ALA A 530 -30.32 -16.13 13.40
CA ALA A 530 -29.52 -17.09 14.16
C ALA A 530 -30.30 -17.78 15.29
N ASP A 531 -31.57 -17.39 15.53
CA ASP A 531 -32.45 -18.06 16.49
C ASP A 531 -32.56 -19.57 16.23
N VAL A 532 -32.64 -20.37 17.29
CA VAL A 532 -33.06 -21.77 17.19
C VAL A 532 -34.59 -21.82 17.28
N ASN A 533 -35.25 -22.46 16.32
CA ASN A 533 -36.70 -22.59 16.31
C ASN A 533 -37.19 -23.67 17.30
N SER A 534 -36.95 -23.41 18.60
CA SER A 534 -37.17 -24.33 19.71
C SER A 534 -38.66 -24.58 19.99
N ASP A 535 -39.52 -23.56 19.90
CA ASP A 535 -40.98 -23.73 19.99
C ASP A 535 -41.60 -23.87 18.58
N PRO A 536 -42.15 -25.05 18.21
CA PRO A 536 -42.79 -25.24 16.91
C PRO A 536 -44.01 -24.33 16.65
N ARG A 537 -44.54 -23.67 17.68
CA ARG A 537 -45.67 -22.72 17.60
C ARG A 537 -45.21 -21.28 17.37
N ASN A 538 -43.90 -21.01 17.37
CA ASN A 538 -43.37 -19.67 17.15
C ASN A 538 -43.80 -19.15 15.76
N PRO A 539 -44.55 -18.03 15.68
CA PRO A 539 -45.08 -17.54 14.41
C PRO A 539 -44.07 -16.73 13.60
N ILE A 540 -42.94 -16.31 14.20
CA ILE A 540 -42.01 -15.32 13.65
C ILE A 540 -40.71 -15.93 13.14
N ILE A 541 -40.09 -16.85 13.90
CA ILE A 541 -38.80 -17.49 13.57
C ILE A 541 -39.00 -18.65 12.59
N ALA A 542 -39.96 -19.53 12.87
CA ALA A 542 -40.48 -20.58 11.98
C ALA A 542 -39.54 -21.06 10.85
N THR A 543 -39.76 -20.57 9.63
CA THR A 543 -38.98 -20.90 8.41
C THR A 543 -37.81 -19.96 8.17
N ARG A 544 -37.75 -18.83 8.87
CA ARG A 544 -36.72 -17.78 8.74
C ARG A 544 -35.37 -18.20 9.32
N ALA A 545 -35.35 -19.05 10.34
CA ALA A 545 -34.13 -19.65 10.89
C ALA A 545 -33.72 -20.96 10.19
N PHE A 546 -32.48 -21.38 10.39
CA PHE A 546 -31.90 -22.65 9.91
C PHE A 546 -32.42 -23.90 10.63
N GLY A 547 -33.42 -23.80 11.50
CA GLY A 547 -34.13 -24.96 12.04
C GLY A 547 -34.07 -25.09 13.56
N ARG A 548 -34.21 -26.33 14.04
CA ARG A 548 -34.38 -26.65 15.48
C ARG A 548 -33.14 -27.24 16.15
N ASP A 549 -32.17 -27.68 15.35
CA ASP A 549 -30.92 -28.24 15.83
C ASP A 549 -29.89 -27.12 16.04
N PRO A 550 -29.48 -26.82 17.29
CA PRO A 550 -28.53 -25.75 17.58
C PRO A 550 -27.20 -25.90 16.87
N GLN A 551 -26.68 -27.13 16.73
CA GLN A 551 -25.38 -27.39 16.13
C GLN A 551 -25.45 -27.18 14.61
N ARG A 552 -26.47 -27.73 13.96
CA ARG A 552 -26.66 -27.51 12.52
C ARG A 552 -26.93 -26.05 12.19
N ALA A 553 -27.73 -25.35 13.01
CA ALA A 553 -27.95 -23.92 12.85
C ALA A 553 -26.64 -23.13 12.99
N ALA A 554 -25.79 -23.48 13.96
CA ALA A 554 -24.48 -22.82 14.16
C ALA A 554 -23.55 -22.97 12.95
N GLU A 555 -23.47 -24.16 12.35
CA GLU A 555 -22.69 -24.39 11.13
C GLU A 555 -23.13 -23.48 9.98
N LEU A 556 -24.44 -23.44 9.71
CA LEU A 556 -25.01 -22.69 8.58
C LEU A 556 -25.00 -21.18 8.82
N VAL A 557 -25.22 -20.73 10.06
CA VAL A 557 -25.05 -19.32 10.45
C VAL A 557 -23.60 -18.89 10.23
N ALA A 558 -22.63 -19.70 10.64
CA ALA A 558 -21.23 -19.38 10.45
C ALA A 558 -20.84 -19.36 8.97
N ALA A 559 -21.39 -20.26 8.15
CA ALA A 559 -21.22 -20.26 6.69
C ALA A 559 -21.79 -18.98 6.05
N TYR A 560 -23.02 -18.59 6.43
CA TYR A 560 -23.67 -17.37 5.97
C TYR A 560 -22.83 -16.13 6.31
N VAL A 561 -22.41 -16.01 7.58
CA VAL A 561 -21.62 -14.87 8.06
C VAL A 561 -20.32 -14.77 7.28
N ARG A 562 -19.52 -15.85 7.20
CA ARG A 562 -18.27 -15.83 6.45
C ARG A 562 -18.47 -15.44 4.99
N ALA A 563 -19.50 -15.97 4.34
CA ALA A 563 -19.76 -15.70 2.93
C ALA A 563 -20.17 -14.24 2.68
N CYS A 564 -21.07 -13.66 3.47
CA CYS A 564 -21.45 -12.26 3.34
C CYS A 564 -20.30 -11.30 3.68
N GLU A 565 -19.59 -11.54 4.79
CA GLU A 565 -18.49 -10.66 5.24
C GLU A 565 -17.32 -10.69 4.25
N THR A 566 -17.01 -11.84 3.62
CA THR A 566 -16.00 -11.94 2.56
C THR A 566 -16.34 -11.08 1.34
N GLU A 567 -17.62 -10.95 1.03
CA GLU A 567 -18.14 -10.11 -0.07
C GLU A 567 -18.40 -8.64 0.38
N GLY A 568 -18.00 -8.29 1.61
CA GLY A 568 -18.11 -6.95 2.16
C GLY A 568 -19.53 -6.50 2.51
N LEU A 569 -20.50 -7.42 2.63
CA LEU A 569 -21.84 -7.14 3.14
C LEU A 569 -21.89 -7.44 4.64
N MET A 570 -22.03 -6.40 5.47
CA MET A 570 -22.04 -6.55 6.93
C MET A 570 -23.28 -7.33 7.38
N THR A 571 -23.06 -8.31 8.25
CA THR A 571 -24.11 -9.20 8.75
C THR A 571 -24.60 -8.81 10.14
N THR A 572 -25.85 -9.15 10.45
CA THR A 572 -26.48 -8.92 11.75
C THR A 572 -27.11 -10.20 12.26
N ALA A 573 -26.47 -10.87 13.23
CA ALA A 573 -27.07 -12.04 13.86
C ALA A 573 -28.22 -11.60 14.77
N LYS A 574 -29.43 -12.07 14.45
CA LYS A 574 -30.66 -11.71 15.16
C LYS A 574 -31.51 -12.96 15.40
N HIS A 575 -32.35 -13.01 16.40
CA HIS A 575 -32.65 -12.00 17.40
C HIS A 575 -32.07 -12.43 18.75
N PHE A 576 -31.08 -11.69 19.25
CA PHE A 576 -30.35 -12.07 20.44
C PHE A 576 -31.14 -11.74 21.72
N PRO A 577 -31.18 -12.63 22.73
CA PRO A 577 -31.00 -14.09 22.66
C PRO A 577 -32.31 -14.90 22.65
N GLY A 578 -32.51 -15.76 21.63
CA GLY A 578 -33.46 -16.88 21.73
C GLY A 578 -34.94 -16.52 21.55
N HIS A 579 -35.25 -15.68 20.56
CA HIS A 579 -36.65 -15.35 20.22
C HIS A 579 -37.44 -16.59 19.79
N GLY A 580 -36.76 -17.60 19.22
CA GLY A 580 -37.37 -18.85 18.78
C GLY A 580 -38.02 -19.72 19.86
N ASP A 581 -37.82 -19.42 21.15
CA ASP A 581 -38.49 -20.07 22.29
C ASP A 581 -39.80 -19.37 22.72
N THR A 582 -40.20 -18.32 22.00
CA THR A 582 -41.38 -17.52 22.35
C THR A 582 -42.61 -17.92 21.53
N HIS A 583 -43.81 -17.68 22.06
CA HIS A 583 -45.10 -18.02 21.42
C HIS A 583 -46.01 -16.81 21.14
N GLN A 584 -45.55 -15.60 21.48
CA GLN A 584 -46.25 -14.33 21.24
C GLN A 584 -45.52 -13.54 20.15
N ASP A 585 -46.28 -12.81 19.32
CA ASP A 585 -45.67 -11.89 18.35
C ASP A 585 -45.01 -10.73 19.11
N SER A 586 -43.72 -10.53 18.91
CA SER A 586 -42.97 -9.41 19.50
C SER A 586 -43.43 -8.04 19.02
N HIS A 587 -44.24 -7.97 17.95
CA HIS A 587 -44.89 -6.75 17.51
C HIS A 587 -46.09 -6.37 18.39
N ASP A 588 -46.64 -7.31 19.16
CA ASP A 588 -47.85 -7.12 19.99
C ASP A 588 -47.56 -7.15 21.51
N ALA A 589 -46.52 -7.86 21.96
CA ALA A 589 -46.12 -7.95 23.37
C ALA A 589 -44.61 -8.19 23.55
N THR A 590 -44.03 -7.81 24.69
CA THR A 590 -42.61 -8.07 24.99
C THR A 590 -42.37 -9.59 25.15
N PRO A 591 -41.56 -10.23 24.28
CA PRO A 591 -41.27 -11.64 24.40
C PRO A 591 -40.52 -11.94 25.71
N ARG A 592 -40.87 -13.04 26.37
CA ARG A 592 -40.17 -13.54 27.56
C ARG A 592 -39.64 -14.93 27.30
N VAL A 593 -38.36 -15.13 27.59
CA VAL A 593 -37.71 -16.44 27.57
C VAL A 593 -37.53 -16.89 29.02
N GLU A 594 -38.21 -17.96 29.42
CA GLU A 594 -38.16 -18.50 30.80
C GLU A 594 -37.07 -19.58 30.98
N ALA A 595 -36.32 -19.88 29.91
CA ALA A 595 -35.22 -20.85 29.94
C ALA A 595 -34.14 -20.45 30.95
N SER A 596 -33.59 -21.44 31.65
CA SER A 596 -32.45 -21.23 32.53
C SER A 596 -31.22 -20.79 31.75
N ALA A 597 -30.27 -20.12 32.43
CA ALA A 597 -29.02 -19.71 31.81
C ALA A 597 -28.24 -20.87 31.19
N GLU A 598 -28.39 -22.09 31.73
CA GLU A 598 -27.74 -23.29 31.18
C GLU A 598 -28.42 -23.77 29.90
N GLU A 599 -29.76 -23.78 29.86
CA GLU A 599 -30.52 -24.12 28.65
C GLU A 599 -30.26 -23.12 27.51
N LEU A 600 -30.17 -21.82 27.83
CA LEU A 600 -29.79 -20.80 26.86
C LEU A 600 -28.39 -21.06 26.27
N ARG A 601 -27.40 -21.39 27.11
CA ARG A 601 -26.03 -21.70 26.63
C ARG A 601 -25.97 -22.94 25.76
N GLN A 602 -26.75 -23.96 26.09
CA GLN A 602 -26.72 -25.24 25.37
C GLN A 602 -27.56 -25.24 24.08
N ARG A 603 -28.51 -24.31 23.96
CA ARG A 603 -29.46 -24.26 22.84
C ARG A 603 -29.44 -22.93 22.10
N GLU A 604 -29.96 -21.87 22.73
CA GLU A 604 -30.23 -20.60 22.05
C GLU A 604 -28.97 -19.82 21.67
N LEU A 605 -27.90 -19.91 22.48
CA LEU A 605 -26.67 -19.13 22.27
C LEU A 605 -25.67 -19.80 21.33
N VAL A 606 -25.85 -21.08 20.99
CA VAL A 606 -24.90 -21.85 20.18
C VAL A 606 -24.69 -21.21 18.79
N PRO A 607 -25.73 -20.83 18.03
CA PRO A 607 -25.52 -20.22 16.72
C PRO A 607 -24.98 -18.78 16.80
N PHE A 608 -25.31 -18.03 17.86
CA PHE A 608 -24.76 -16.69 18.09
C PHE A 608 -23.27 -16.74 18.40
N GLN A 609 -22.81 -17.71 19.20
CA GLN A 609 -21.38 -17.91 19.42
C GLN A 609 -20.66 -18.23 18.10
N ALA A 610 -21.24 -19.10 17.28
CA ALA A 610 -20.69 -19.42 15.97
C ALA A 610 -20.67 -18.21 15.01
N ALA A 611 -21.67 -17.32 15.07
CA ALA A 611 -21.67 -16.05 14.33
C ALA A 611 -20.51 -15.13 14.79
N ILE A 612 -20.29 -15.01 16.10
CA ILE A 612 -19.19 -14.22 16.68
C ILE A 612 -17.84 -14.79 16.23
N ASP A 613 -17.65 -16.11 16.34
CA ASP A 613 -16.41 -16.78 15.93
C ASP A 613 -16.17 -16.66 14.41
N ALA A 614 -17.25 -16.56 13.63
CA ALA A 614 -17.22 -16.31 12.19
C ALA A 614 -16.96 -14.85 11.80
N GLY A 615 -16.96 -13.91 12.75
CA GLY A 615 -16.67 -12.50 12.52
C GLY A 615 -17.88 -11.62 12.18
N VAL A 616 -19.07 -11.93 12.70
CA VAL A 616 -20.29 -11.13 12.47
C VAL A 616 -20.11 -9.66 12.86
N SER A 617 -20.56 -8.75 12.00
CA SER A 617 -20.44 -7.31 12.23
C SER A 617 -21.35 -6.78 13.35
N LEU A 618 -22.58 -7.28 13.44
CA LEU A 618 -23.61 -6.74 14.33
C LEU A 618 -24.41 -7.84 15.05
N LEU A 619 -24.85 -7.56 16.27
CA LEU A 619 -25.84 -8.36 16.99
C LEU A 619 -27.08 -7.51 17.23
N MET A 620 -28.25 -8.05 16.89
CA MET A 620 -29.52 -7.36 17.13
C MET A 620 -30.23 -7.98 18.33
N THR A 621 -30.33 -7.21 19.41
CA THR A 621 -31.07 -7.59 20.62
C THR A 621 -32.57 -7.42 20.41
N ALA A 622 -33.39 -8.36 20.89
CA ALA A 622 -34.84 -8.27 20.71
C ALA A 622 -35.67 -8.57 21.97
N HIS A 623 -35.24 -8.12 23.16
CA HIS A 623 -36.04 -8.03 24.39
C HIS A 623 -35.25 -7.35 25.50
#